data_AF-A0A2D5UH15-F1
#
_entry.id   AF-A0A2D5UH15-F1
#
_cell.length_a   1.000
_cell.length_b   1.000
_cell.length_c   1.000
_cell.angle_alpha   90.00
_cell.angle_beta   90.00
_cell.angle_gamma   90.00
#
_symmetry.space_group_name_H-M   'P 1'
#
loop_
_entity.id
_entity.type
_entity.pdbx_description
1 polymer ?
#
loop_
_entity_poly.entity_id
_entity_poly.type
_entity_poly.pdbx_seq_one_letter_code
_entity_poly.pdbx_strand_id
1 'polypeptide(L)'
;MKKLVRLFIGLFLIGIVLTGCQEAKEILNVKFNADYQTEFDVVVPPSKGTNFSINSVFAVNETIDPTSNPDFQLYIDKILEISIEEVKGEVLSISKNVILESALISVTNENHNASWEFTNEAIMVGTVLTLDNNSGQWDAIENILLDKKVLTVSVSGQVDEDDVEFEVHFSLKSDVIANPLD
;
A
#
# COMPACT_ATOMS: atom_id res chain seq x y z
N MET A 1 -47.92 -14.82 45.21
CA MET A 1 -47.47 -14.31 43.89
C MET A 1 -46.47 -13.13 43.94
N LYS A 2 -46.29 -12.40 45.05
CA LYS A 2 -45.33 -11.27 45.12
C LYS A 2 -43.85 -11.65 45.28
N LYS A 3 -43.55 -12.90 45.67
CA LYS A 3 -42.16 -13.38 45.88
C LYS A 3 -41.50 -14.00 44.63
N LEU A 4 -42.29 -14.45 43.65
CA LEU A 4 -41.75 -15.00 42.39
C LEU A 4 -41.30 -13.91 41.40
N VAL A 5 -41.97 -12.75 41.40
CA VAL A 5 -41.64 -11.62 40.50
C VAL A 5 -40.26 -11.02 40.82
N ARG A 6 -39.81 -11.08 42.07
CA ARG A 6 -38.47 -10.60 42.47
C ARG A 6 -37.32 -11.51 42.01
N LEU A 7 -37.60 -12.79 41.69
CA LEU A 7 -36.59 -13.73 41.24
C LEU A 7 -36.24 -13.55 39.76
N PHE A 8 -37.22 -13.12 38.93
CA PHE A 8 -37.01 -12.90 37.49
C PHE A 8 -36.28 -11.59 37.16
N ILE A 9 -36.40 -10.56 38.01
CA ILE A 9 -35.71 -9.27 37.81
C ILE A 9 -34.20 -9.39 38.11
N GLY A 10 -33.80 -10.27 39.03
CA GLY A 10 -32.38 -10.53 39.33
C GLY A 10 -31.66 -11.32 38.24
N LEU A 11 -32.37 -12.16 37.48
CA LEU A 11 -31.78 -12.96 36.39
C LEU A 11 -31.63 -12.18 35.08
N PHE A 12 -32.42 -11.12 34.88
CA PHE A 12 -32.37 -10.29 33.67
C PHE A 12 -31.22 -9.26 33.68
N LEU A 13 -30.73 -8.87 34.86
CA LEU A 13 -29.65 -7.89 35.00
C LEU A 13 -28.24 -8.45 34.79
N ILE A 14 -28.06 -9.78 34.81
CA ILE A 14 -26.75 -10.41 34.61
C ILE A 14 -26.47 -10.63 33.10
N GLY A 15 -27.51 -10.76 32.27
CA GLY A 15 -27.36 -10.98 30.82
C GLY A 15 -26.91 -9.74 30.03
N ILE A 16 -27.17 -8.53 30.53
CA ILE A 16 -26.89 -7.27 29.82
C ILE A 16 -25.41 -6.84 29.96
N VAL A 17 -24.68 -7.38 30.95
CA VAL A 17 -23.28 -6.99 31.19
C VAL A 17 -22.31 -7.63 30.21
N LEU A 18 -22.71 -8.73 29.55
CA LEU A 18 -21.83 -9.46 28.62
C LEU A 18 -21.87 -8.91 27.20
N THR A 19 -23.01 -8.41 26.71
CA THR A 19 -23.11 -7.83 25.36
C THR A 19 -22.58 -6.39 25.31
N GLY A 20 -22.75 -5.62 26.38
CA GLY A 20 -22.27 -4.23 26.45
C GLY A 20 -20.74 -4.10 26.48
N CYS A 21 -20.00 -5.15 26.84
CA CYS A 21 -18.53 -5.11 26.85
C CYS A 21 -17.93 -5.25 25.45
N GLN A 22 -18.59 -5.98 24.54
CA GLN A 22 -18.15 -6.10 23.14
C GLN A 22 -18.43 -4.82 22.35
N GLU A 23 -19.63 -4.25 22.47
CA GLU A 23 -19.96 -2.96 21.80
C GLU A 23 -19.12 -1.80 22.35
N ALA A 24 -18.78 -1.80 23.64
CA ALA A 24 -17.89 -0.78 24.22
C ALA A 24 -16.45 -0.85 23.71
N LYS A 25 -15.96 -2.04 23.32
CA LYS A 25 -14.61 -2.21 22.74
C LYS A 25 -14.49 -1.58 21.37
N GLU A 26 -15.53 -1.66 20.53
CA GLU A 26 -15.53 -1.06 19.19
C GLU A 26 -15.63 0.47 19.22
N ILE A 27 -16.29 1.04 20.24
CA ILE A 27 -16.37 2.50 20.45
C ILE A 27 -14.99 3.13 20.71
N LEU A 28 -14.02 2.34 21.18
CA LEU A 28 -12.67 2.79 21.50
C LEU A 28 -11.67 2.62 20.35
N ASN A 29 -12.13 2.15 19.19
CA ASN A 29 -11.29 2.03 18.01
C ASN A 29 -10.74 3.42 17.61
N VAL A 30 -9.44 3.47 17.40
CA VAL A 30 -8.73 4.63 16.88
C VAL A 30 -8.60 4.47 15.37
N LYS A 31 -8.98 5.51 14.64
CA LYS A 31 -8.80 5.60 13.19
C LYS A 31 -7.72 6.61 12.88
N PHE A 32 -6.78 6.25 12.01
CA PHE A 32 -5.71 7.14 11.56
C PHE A 32 -5.29 6.78 10.15
N ASN A 33 -4.60 7.72 9.49
CA ASN A 33 -4.10 7.54 8.13
C ASN A 33 -2.64 7.11 8.20
N ALA A 34 -2.28 6.09 7.44
CA ALA A 34 -0.91 5.67 7.24
C ALA A 34 -0.51 5.89 5.78
N ASP A 35 0.22 6.99 5.58
CA ASP A 35 0.72 7.42 4.28
C ASP A 35 2.22 7.13 4.17
N TYR A 36 2.63 6.52 3.06
CA TYR A 36 4.00 6.17 2.75
C TYR A 36 4.39 6.66 1.37
N GLN A 37 5.64 7.10 1.22
CA GLN A 37 6.17 7.65 -0.02
C GLN A 37 7.61 7.19 -0.22
N THR A 38 7.98 6.96 -1.48
CA THR A 38 9.37 6.73 -1.89
C THR A 38 9.57 7.24 -3.31
N GLU A 39 10.80 7.60 -3.65
CA GLU A 39 11.18 8.09 -4.96
C GLU A 39 12.18 7.14 -5.61
N PHE A 40 12.10 6.99 -6.93
CA PHE A 40 12.98 6.15 -7.71
C PHE A 40 13.72 6.97 -8.75
N ASP A 41 15.05 6.92 -8.71
CA ASP A 41 15.89 7.43 -9.78
C ASP A 41 16.13 6.34 -10.83
N VAL A 42 15.40 6.41 -11.95
CA VAL A 42 15.54 5.45 -13.04
C VAL A 42 16.55 5.98 -14.06
N VAL A 43 17.59 5.19 -14.30
CA VAL A 43 18.61 5.49 -15.32
C VAL A 43 18.60 4.42 -16.40
N VAL A 44 18.33 4.85 -17.62
CA VAL A 44 18.38 4.04 -18.83
C VAL A 44 19.67 4.37 -19.58
N PRO A 45 20.67 3.47 -19.60
CA PRO A 45 21.96 3.77 -20.18
C PRO A 45 21.89 3.90 -21.72
N PRO A 46 22.81 4.66 -22.34
CA PRO A 46 22.92 4.75 -23.80
C PRO A 46 23.20 3.38 -24.43
N SER A 47 22.60 3.11 -25.58
CA SER A 47 22.82 1.87 -26.33
C SER A 47 24.27 1.79 -26.83
N LYS A 48 24.97 0.73 -26.42
CA LYS A 48 26.34 0.46 -26.87
C LYS A 48 26.34 -0.31 -28.20
N GLY A 49 25.86 0.29 -29.30
CA GLY A 49 26.00 -0.36 -30.61
C GLY A 49 25.22 0.24 -31.79
N THR A 50 25.65 -0.07 -33.01
CA THR A 50 25.08 0.36 -34.31
C THR A 50 23.82 -0.43 -34.75
N ASN A 51 23.23 -1.23 -33.87
CA ASN A 51 22.05 -2.05 -34.20
C ASN A 51 20.79 -1.35 -33.68
N PHE A 52 19.94 -0.94 -34.62
CA PHE A 52 18.70 -0.15 -34.46
C PHE A 52 17.55 -0.80 -33.67
N SER A 53 17.83 -1.76 -32.78
CA SER A 53 16.82 -2.24 -31.81
C SER A 53 17.25 -1.79 -30.42
N ILE A 54 16.80 -0.59 -30.07
CA ILE A 54 16.96 -0.01 -28.74
C ILE A 54 15.95 -0.72 -27.85
N ASN A 55 16.36 -1.81 -27.20
CA ASN A 55 15.57 -2.45 -26.14
C ASN A 55 16.17 -2.03 -24.80
N SER A 56 15.94 -0.77 -24.43
CA SER A 56 16.58 -0.18 -23.27
C SER A 56 15.83 -0.59 -21.99
N VAL A 57 16.49 -1.34 -21.12
CA VAL A 57 15.89 -1.89 -19.90
C VAL A 57 16.29 -1.11 -18.65
N PHE A 58 15.40 -1.08 -17.66
CA PHE A 58 15.67 -0.53 -16.33
C PHE A 58 15.11 -1.43 -15.23
N ALA A 59 15.71 -1.36 -14.04
CA ALA A 59 15.21 -2.01 -12.84
C ALA A 59 15.76 -1.29 -11.60
N VAL A 60 14.87 -0.78 -10.76
CA VAL A 60 15.18 -0.08 -9.51
C VAL A 60 14.23 -0.55 -8.41
N ASN A 61 14.65 -0.42 -7.16
CA ASN A 61 13.82 -0.74 -6.01
C ASN A 61 14.18 0.15 -4.83
N GLU A 62 13.21 0.30 -3.93
CA GLU A 62 13.31 1.02 -2.69
C GLU A 62 12.50 0.29 -1.62
N THR A 63 12.77 0.60 -0.36
CA THR A 63 12.09 -0.03 0.77
C THR A 63 11.27 0.96 1.57
N ILE A 64 10.09 0.53 2.02
CA ILE A 64 9.26 1.29 2.95
C ILE A 64 9.21 0.53 4.27
N ASP A 65 9.51 1.23 5.36
CA ASP A 65 9.32 0.74 6.73
C ASP A 65 7.98 1.27 7.26
N PRO A 66 6.96 0.41 7.51
CA PRO A 66 5.68 0.85 8.07
C PRO A 66 5.82 1.58 9.41
N THR A 67 6.86 1.29 10.18
CA THR A 67 7.11 1.94 11.48
C THR A 67 7.65 3.36 11.37
N SER A 68 7.95 3.84 10.15
CA SER A 68 8.26 5.25 9.90
C SER A 68 7.04 6.16 10.12
N ASN A 69 5.82 5.63 10.04
CA ASN A 69 4.62 6.33 10.44
C ASN A 69 4.43 6.21 11.97
N PRO A 70 4.39 7.34 12.71
CA PRO A 70 4.38 7.32 14.17
C PRO A 70 3.10 6.72 14.78
N ASP A 71 1.95 6.91 14.13
CA ASP A 71 0.68 6.35 14.60
C ASP A 71 0.62 4.85 14.31
N PHE A 72 1.09 4.43 13.12
CA PHE A 72 1.23 3.01 12.78
C PHE A 72 2.18 2.31 13.77
N GLN A 73 3.32 2.92 14.08
CA GLN A 73 4.26 2.39 15.07
C GLN A 73 3.64 2.29 16.47
N LEU A 74 2.91 3.33 16.90
CA LEU A 74 2.26 3.35 18.21
C LEU A 74 1.23 2.22 18.38
N TYR A 75 0.50 1.90 17.31
CA TYR A 75 -0.57 0.91 17.33
C TYR A 75 -0.23 -0.40 16.65
N ILE A 76 1.03 -0.68 16.30
CA ILE A 76 1.43 -1.79 15.44
C ILE A 76 0.90 -3.16 15.89
N ASP A 77 0.83 -3.42 17.19
CA ASP A 77 0.32 -4.66 17.77
C ASP A 77 -1.20 -4.68 18.01
N LYS A 78 -1.87 -3.57 17.69
CA LYS A 78 -3.29 -3.28 17.95
C LYS A 78 -4.09 -3.02 16.68
N ILE A 79 -3.45 -3.05 15.51
CA ILE A 79 -4.11 -2.91 14.21
C ILE A 79 -5.09 -4.06 14.03
N LEU A 80 -6.35 -3.70 13.75
CA LEU A 80 -7.42 -4.63 13.44
C LEU A 80 -7.67 -4.72 11.93
N GLU A 81 -7.61 -3.57 11.25
CA GLU A 81 -7.98 -3.42 9.85
C GLU A 81 -7.10 -2.36 9.20
N ILE A 82 -6.74 -2.59 7.95
CA ILE A 82 -6.08 -1.66 7.05
C ILE A 82 -6.91 -1.66 5.77
N SER A 83 -7.25 -0.48 5.26
CA SER A 83 -7.91 -0.33 3.97
C SER A 83 -7.09 0.60 3.09
N ILE A 84 -6.76 0.17 1.88
CA ILE A 84 -5.99 0.98 0.94
C ILE A 84 -6.91 1.99 0.26
N GLU A 85 -6.53 3.26 0.32
CA GLU A 85 -7.27 4.36 -0.27
C GLU A 85 -6.69 4.76 -1.63
N GLU A 86 -5.36 4.76 -1.75
CA GLU A 86 -4.67 5.17 -2.97
C GLU A 86 -3.31 4.48 -3.10
N VAL A 87 -3.03 3.99 -4.30
CA VAL A 87 -1.67 3.60 -4.73
C VAL A 87 -1.43 4.24 -6.08
N LYS A 88 -0.33 4.98 -6.22
CA LYS A 88 0.03 5.63 -7.49
C LYS A 88 1.54 5.79 -7.64
N GLY A 89 1.98 5.84 -8.89
CA GLY A 89 3.31 6.28 -9.30
C GLY A 89 3.19 7.56 -10.12
N GLU A 90 3.93 8.60 -9.79
CA GLU A 90 3.93 9.87 -10.50
C GLU A 90 5.32 10.16 -11.07
N VAL A 91 5.40 10.47 -12.36
CA VAL A 91 6.67 10.84 -12.99
C VAL A 91 6.98 12.31 -12.66
N LEU A 92 7.93 12.54 -11.76
CA LEU A 92 8.29 13.89 -11.29
C LEU A 92 9.20 14.62 -12.28
N SER A 93 10.14 13.89 -12.87
CA SER A 93 11.08 14.44 -13.84
C SER A 93 11.41 13.39 -14.90
N ILE A 94 11.71 13.84 -16.11
CA ILE A 94 12.14 12.98 -17.21
C ILE A 94 12.98 13.78 -18.19
N SER A 95 14.13 13.23 -18.61
CA SER A 95 15.07 13.93 -19.50
C SER A 95 14.57 14.01 -20.96
N LYS A 96 13.78 13.03 -21.40
CA LYS A 96 13.15 12.94 -22.73
C LYS A 96 11.86 12.13 -22.61
N ASN A 97 10.77 12.55 -23.26
CA ASN A 97 9.54 11.75 -23.26
C ASN A 97 9.81 10.36 -23.86
N VAL A 98 9.27 9.32 -23.24
CA VAL A 98 9.44 7.92 -23.68
C VAL A 98 8.11 7.17 -23.66
N ILE A 99 8.08 6.05 -24.37
CA ILE A 99 7.05 5.03 -24.26
C ILE A 99 7.62 3.89 -23.40
N LEU A 100 6.92 3.57 -22.32
CA LEU A 100 7.10 2.30 -21.60
C LEU A 100 6.58 1.17 -22.49
N GLU A 101 7.46 0.53 -23.25
CA GLU A 101 7.11 -0.62 -24.09
C GLU A 101 6.55 -1.76 -23.22
N SER A 102 7.21 -2.01 -22.08
CA SER A 102 6.71 -2.84 -21.00
C SER A 102 7.23 -2.31 -19.66
N ALA A 103 6.42 -2.31 -18.62
CA ALA A 103 6.87 -2.00 -17.28
C ALA A 103 6.09 -2.81 -16.23
N LEU A 104 6.76 -3.06 -15.11
CA LEU A 104 6.22 -3.75 -13.94
C LEU A 104 6.54 -2.88 -12.72
N ILE A 105 5.49 -2.48 -12.02
CA ILE A 105 5.61 -1.95 -10.65
C ILE A 105 5.13 -3.05 -9.70
N SER A 106 5.89 -3.33 -8.66
CA SER A 106 5.50 -4.34 -7.66
C SER A 106 5.79 -3.89 -6.23
N VAL A 107 4.89 -4.24 -5.32
CA VAL A 107 5.05 -4.09 -3.87
C VAL A 107 5.12 -5.49 -3.28
N THR A 108 6.20 -5.80 -2.58
CA THR A 108 6.49 -7.16 -2.10
C THR A 108 6.98 -7.18 -0.67
N ASN A 109 6.71 -8.28 0.02
CA ASN A 109 7.45 -8.69 1.21
C ASN A 109 7.76 -10.20 1.11
N GLU A 110 8.13 -10.84 2.23
CA GLU A 110 8.46 -12.27 2.25
C GLU A 110 7.30 -13.21 1.86
N ASN A 111 6.04 -12.78 2.08
CA ASN A 111 4.85 -13.63 2.01
C ASN A 111 3.87 -13.23 0.90
N HIS A 112 3.89 -11.97 0.47
CA HIS A 112 2.86 -11.35 -0.34
C HIS A 112 3.47 -10.49 -1.45
N ASN A 113 2.73 -10.37 -2.56
CA ASN A 113 3.13 -9.60 -3.73
C ASN A 113 1.90 -8.96 -4.38
N ALA A 114 2.01 -7.68 -4.71
CA ALA A 114 1.08 -6.93 -5.53
C ALA A 114 1.83 -6.37 -6.74
N SER A 115 1.28 -6.48 -7.93
CA SER A 115 1.97 -6.01 -9.14
C SER A 115 1.03 -5.45 -10.21
N TRP A 116 1.55 -4.49 -10.97
CA TRP A 116 0.89 -3.81 -12.08
C TRP A 116 1.79 -3.82 -13.30
N GLU A 117 1.22 -4.27 -14.41
CA GLU A 117 1.89 -4.30 -15.71
C GLU A 117 1.37 -3.15 -16.56
N PHE A 118 2.30 -2.46 -17.21
CA PHE A 118 2.04 -1.37 -18.15
C PHE A 118 2.65 -1.74 -19.50
N THR A 119 1.97 -1.40 -20.59
CA THR A 119 2.41 -1.78 -21.94
C THR A 119 2.03 -0.70 -22.93
N ASN A 120 3.01 -0.22 -23.69
CA ASN A 120 2.87 0.90 -24.63
C ASN A 120 2.30 2.17 -23.99
N GLU A 121 2.74 2.50 -22.77
CA GLU A 121 2.29 3.67 -22.04
C GLU A 121 3.25 4.85 -22.25
N ALA A 122 2.76 5.97 -22.77
CA ALA A 122 3.56 7.17 -22.93
C ALA A 122 3.70 7.90 -21.59
N ILE A 123 4.93 8.20 -21.18
CA ILE A 123 5.21 8.93 -19.94
C ILE A 123 5.85 10.29 -20.22
N MET A 124 5.42 11.28 -19.44
CA MET A 124 5.96 12.63 -19.42
C MET A 124 5.91 13.17 -17.98
N VAL A 125 6.50 14.35 -17.75
CA VAL A 125 6.40 15.00 -16.45
C VAL A 125 4.94 15.17 -16.03
N GLY A 126 4.61 14.71 -14.82
CA GLY A 126 3.26 14.73 -14.27
C GLY A 126 2.36 13.57 -14.73
N THR A 127 2.86 12.61 -15.51
CA THR A 127 2.11 11.37 -15.76
C THR A 127 1.89 10.63 -14.46
N VAL A 128 0.62 10.33 -14.16
CA VAL A 128 0.22 9.49 -13.03
C VAL A 128 -0.13 8.10 -13.55
N LEU A 129 0.64 7.11 -13.12
CA LEU A 129 0.35 5.70 -13.25
C LEU A 129 -0.58 5.31 -12.10
N THR A 130 -1.81 4.93 -12.43
CA THR A 130 -2.79 4.46 -11.45
C THR A 130 -2.55 2.99 -11.15
N LEU A 131 -2.28 2.66 -9.89
CA LEU A 131 -2.09 1.28 -9.44
C LEU A 131 -3.42 0.78 -8.85
N ASP A 132 -4.31 0.32 -9.73
CA ASP A 132 -5.69 -0.07 -9.37
C ASP A 132 -5.79 -1.40 -8.58
N ASN A 133 -7.01 -1.76 -8.18
CA ASN A 133 -7.30 -3.02 -7.49
C ASN A 133 -8.04 -4.06 -8.37
N ASN A 134 -7.85 -4.04 -9.69
CA ASN A 134 -8.64 -4.90 -10.59
C ASN A 134 -8.42 -6.40 -10.38
N SER A 135 -7.33 -6.80 -9.73
CA SER A 135 -6.95 -8.20 -9.47
C SER A 135 -6.61 -8.48 -8.00
N GLY A 136 -7.09 -7.67 -7.06
CA GLY A 136 -6.86 -7.86 -5.61
C GLY A 136 -5.47 -7.41 -5.15
N GLN A 137 -4.80 -6.52 -5.89
CA GLN A 137 -3.50 -5.98 -5.53
C GLN A 137 -3.53 -5.19 -4.22
N TRP A 138 -4.60 -4.45 -3.95
CA TRP A 138 -4.70 -3.68 -2.70
C TRP A 138 -4.87 -4.61 -1.51
N ASP A 139 -5.69 -5.66 -1.63
CA ASP A 139 -5.82 -6.71 -0.62
C ASP A 139 -4.46 -7.36 -0.33
N ALA A 140 -3.61 -7.55 -1.35
CA ALA A 140 -2.25 -8.03 -1.16
C ALA A 140 -1.37 -6.99 -0.41
N ILE A 141 -1.50 -5.69 -0.68
CA ILE A 141 -0.81 -4.64 0.08
C ILE A 141 -1.29 -4.58 1.54
N GLU A 142 -2.59 -4.74 1.80
CA GLU A 142 -3.14 -4.81 3.17
C GLU A 142 -2.45 -5.93 3.95
N ASN A 143 -2.33 -7.12 3.36
CA ASN A 143 -1.62 -8.24 3.96
C ASN A 143 -0.11 -7.95 4.14
N ILE A 144 0.52 -7.27 3.18
CA ILE A 144 1.92 -6.83 3.31
C ILE A 144 2.11 -5.93 4.53
N LEU A 145 1.21 -4.98 4.75
CA LEU A 145 1.28 -4.06 5.89
C LEU A 145 0.93 -4.77 7.21
N LEU A 146 0.00 -5.72 7.20
CA LEU A 146 -0.37 -6.54 8.37
C LEU A 146 0.76 -7.47 8.84
N ASP A 147 1.70 -7.81 7.96
CA ASP A 147 2.93 -8.52 8.34
C ASP A 147 3.89 -7.66 9.18
N LYS A 148 3.69 -6.33 9.23
CA LYS A 148 4.42 -5.39 10.10
C LYS A 148 5.94 -5.40 9.86
N LYS A 149 6.35 -5.70 8.63
CA LYS A 149 7.73 -5.79 8.18
C LYS A 149 8.00 -4.75 7.10
N VAL A 150 9.28 -4.48 6.88
CA VAL A 150 9.74 -3.69 5.73
C VAL A 150 9.26 -4.34 4.44
N LEU A 151 8.71 -3.52 3.55
CA LEU A 151 8.28 -3.92 2.22
C LEU A 151 9.20 -3.32 1.16
N THR A 152 9.26 -3.96 -0.01
CA THR A 152 10.07 -3.51 -1.15
C THR A 152 9.14 -3.12 -2.29
N VAL A 153 9.31 -1.90 -2.79
CA VAL A 153 8.66 -1.41 -4.00
C VAL A 153 9.70 -1.47 -5.13
N SER A 154 9.36 -2.11 -6.25
CA SER A 154 10.24 -2.28 -7.40
C SER A 154 9.59 -1.73 -8.65
N VAL A 155 10.39 -1.10 -9.50
CA VAL A 155 9.99 -0.57 -10.81
C VAL A 155 10.97 -1.11 -11.83
N SER A 156 10.49 -1.83 -12.84
CA SER A 156 11.33 -2.41 -13.89
C SER A 156 10.62 -2.37 -15.23
N GLY A 157 11.36 -2.43 -16.33
CA GLY A 157 10.75 -2.39 -17.64
C GLY A 157 11.72 -2.14 -18.78
N GLN A 158 11.12 -1.80 -19.92
CA GLN A 158 11.76 -1.46 -21.17
C GLN A 158 11.12 -0.20 -21.75
N VAL A 159 11.96 0.70 -22.29
CA VAL A 159 11.54 1.92 -22.98
C VAL A 159 12.05 1.96 -24.42
N ASP A 160 11.40 2.77 -25.25
CA ASP A 160 11.72 2.96 -26.67
C ASP A 160 12.91 3.89 -26.96
N GLU A 161 13.41 4.58 -25.93
CA GLU A 161 14.55 5.50 -26.01
C GLU A 161 15.74 4.99 -25.16
N ASP A 162 16.94 5.45 -25.46
CA ASP A 162 18.12 5.26 -24.60
C ASP A 162 18.62 6.59 -24.05
N ASP A 163 19.57 6.50 -23.10
CA ASP A 163 20.16 7.69 -22.47
C ASP A 163 19.06 8.60 -21.88
N VAL A 164 18.18 7.97 -21.09
CA VAL A 164 17.05 8.63 -20.44
C VAL A 164 17.17 8.46 -18.93
N GLU A 165 16.86 9.53 -18.22
CA GLU A 165 16.76 9.53 -16.77
C GLU A 165 15.37 10.03 -16.41
N PHE A 166 14.70 9.35 -15.48
CA PHE A 166 13.41 9.79 -14.97
C PHE A 166 13.23 9.42 -13.51
N GLU A 167 12.47 10.25 -12.82
CA GLU A 167 12.18 10.13 -11.40
C GLU A 167 10.72 9.75 -11.20
N VAL A 168 10.46 8.68 -10.45
CA VAL A 168 9.10 8.22 -10.14
C VAL A 168 8.85 8.34 -8.65
N HIS A 169 7.83 9.09 -8.26
CA HIS A 169 7.34 9.17 -6.89
C HIS A 169 6.22 8.16 -6.70
N PHE A 170 6.44 7.17 -5.84
CA PHE A 170 5.43 6.22 -5.42
C PHE A 170 4.78 6.70 -4.12
N SER A 171 3.45 6.66 -4.07
CA SER A 171 2.69 6.95 -2.86
C SER A 171 1.66 5.87 -2.57
N LEU A 172 1.59 5.49 -1.29
CA LEU A 172 0.64 4.54 -0.73
C LEU A 172 -0.10 5.23 0.42
N LYS A 173 -1.42 5.31 0.34
CA LYS A 173 -2.28 5.84 1.40
C LYS A 173 -3.22 4.77 1.89
N SER A 174 -3.41 4.73 3.20
CA SER A 174 -4.30 3.76 3.83
C SER A 174 -4.98 4.35 5.05
N ASP A 175 -6.21 3.91 5.28
CA ASP A 175 -6.94 4.11 6.51
C ASP A 175 -6.72 2.89 7.42
N VAL A 176 -6.33 3.14 8.67
CA VAL A 176 -6.01 2.10 9.64
C VAL A 176 -6.94 2.22 10.84
N ILE A 177 -7.49 1.09 11.26
CA ILE A 177 -8.29 0.95 12.47
C ILE A 177 -7.52 0.10 13.48
N ALA A 178 -7.30 0.64 14.67
CA ALA A 178 -6.66 -0.06 15.77
C ALA A 178 -7.53 -0.05 17.03
N ASN A 179 -7.44 -1.09 17.86
CA ASN A 179 -8.10 -1.15 19.16
C ASN A 179 -7.09 -1.08 20.31
N PRO A 180 -7.02 0.03 21.06
CA PRO A 180 -6.09 0.18 22.18
C PRO A 180 -6.29 -0.83 23.33
N LEU A 181 -7.45 -1.50 23.40
CA LEU A 181 -7.82 -2.41 24.48
C LEU A 181 -7.65 -3.90 24.15
N ASP A 182 -7.42 -4.25 22.89
CA ASP A 182 -7.03 -5.61 22.52
C ASP A 182 -5.52 -5.83 22.78
#